data_AF-A0A2V9YNE0-F1
#
_entry.id   AF-A0A2V9YNE0-F1
#
_cell.length_a   1.000
_cell.length_b   1.000
_cell.length_c   1.000
_cell.angle_alpha   90.00
_cell.angle_beta   90.00
_cell.angle_gamma   90.00
#
_symmetry.space_group_name_H-M   'P 1'
#
loop_
_entity.id
_entity.type
_entity.pdbx_description
1 polymer ?
#
loop_
_entity_poly.entity_id
_entity_poly.type
_entity_poly.pdbx_seq_one_letter_code
_entity_poly.pdbx_strand_id
1 'polypeptide(L)'
;MRSQSPKLPKFVWQAVLLSLALQVAAIALLGQYRIRATDNHFGFGWEMGCIGRALAEGRGFSDPYCRGAGPSAWEPPLYPYLIGGVFTLFGIYSVASA
;
A
#
# COMPACT_ATOMS: atom_id res chain seq x y z
N MET A 1 20.86 -2.47 -36.44
CA MET A 1 21.94 -2.40 -35.43
C MET A 1 21.34 -2.78 -34.07
N ARG A 2 21.76 -3.88 -33.44
CA ARG A 2 21.28 -4.28 -32.10
C ARG A 2 22.07 -3.49 -31.06
N SER A 3 21.43 -2.48 -30.46
CA SER A 3 21.96 -1.79 -29.28
C SER A 3 22.03 -2.80 -28.14
N GLN A 4 23.23 -3.17 -27.70
CA GLN A 4 23.37 -3.96 -26.47
C GLN A 4 23.15 -3.02 -25.29
N SER A 5 22.05 -3.24 -24.57
CA SER A 5 21.78 -2.51 -23.32
C SER A 5 22.88 -2.83 -22.30
N PRO A 6 23.45 -1.82 -21.63
CA PRO A 6 24.47 -2.05 -20.62
C PRO A 6 23.92 -2.92 -19.50
N LYS A 7 24.61 -4.03 -19.19
CA LYS A 7 24.25 -4.90 -18.07
C LYS A 7 24.72 -4.23 -16.78
N LEU A 8 23.82 -4.08 -15.81
CA LEU A 8 24.18 -3.62 -14.47
C LEU A 8 25.20 -4.58 -13.83
N PRO A 9 26.22 -4.05 -13.13
CA PRO A 9 27.22 -4.87 -12.47
C PRO A 9 26.61 -5.66 -11.31
N LYS A 10 27.14 -6.87 -11.05
CA LYS A 10 26.60 -7.81 -10.05
C LYS A 10 26.49 -7.21 -8.64
N PHE A 11 27.41 -6.31 -8.27
CA PHE A 11 27.39 -5.69 -6.94
C PHE A 11 26.14 -4.84 -6.69
N VAL A 12 25.55 -4.24 -7.74
CA VAL A 12 24.32 -3.45 -7.62
C VAL A 12 23.18 -4.35 -7.17
N TRP A 13 23.05 -5.53 -7.78
CA TRP A 13 22.05 -6.52 -7.39
C TRP A 13 22.27 -7.04 -5.97
N GLN A 14 23.53 -7.28 -5.58
CA GLN A 14 23.86 -7.69 -4.22
C GLN A 14 23.51 -6.60 -3.19
N ALA A 15 23.79 -5.33 -3.50
CA ALA A 15 23.43 -4.21 -2.64
C ALA A 15 21.90 -4.04 -2.51
N VAL A 16 21.16 -4.21 -3.60
CA VAL A 16 19.68 -4.19 -3.59
C VAL A 16 19.13 -5.31 -2.71
N LEU A 17 19.61 -6.54 -2.89
CA LEU A 17 19.18 -7.68 -2.08
C LEU A 17 19.54 -7.52 -0.61
N LEU A 18 20.73 -7.00 -0.31
CA LEU A 18 21.16 -6.72 1.07
C LEU A 18 20.27 -5.65 1.71
N SER A 19 20.00 -4.55 1.00
CA SER A 19 19.11 -3.48 1.48
C SER A 19 17.70 -3.99 1.74
N LEU A 20 17.16 -4.81 0.82
CA LEU A 20 15.84 -5.42 0.99
C LEU A 20 15.80 -6.34 2.21
N ALA A 21 16.80 -7.20 2.38
CA ALA A 21 16.90 -8.10 3.53
C ALA A 21 16.99 -7.32 4.85
N LEU A 22 17.78 -6.24 4.88
CA LEU A 22 17.89 -5.37 6.05
C LEU A 22 16.57 -4.66 6.39
N GLN A 23 15.84 -4.17 5.38
CA GLN A 23 14.53 -3.55 5.60
C GLN A 23 13.51 -4.56 6.16
N VAL A 24 13.44 -5.77 5.58
CA VAL A 24 12.55 -6.82 6.08
C VAL A 24 12.91 -7.23 7.51
N ALA A 25 14.21 -7.41 7.80
CA ALA A 25 14.69 -7.71 9.14
C ALA A 25 14.34 -6.59 10.13
N ALA A 26 14.53 -5.33 9.75
CA ALA A 26 14.18 -4.18 10.58
C ALA A 26 12.66 -4.13 10.86
N ILE A 27 11.81 -4.36 9.86
CA ILE A 27 10.35 -4.40 10.03
C ILE A 27 9.95 -5.49 11.02
N ALA A 28 10.54 -6.68 10.92
CA ALA A 28 10.27 -7.80 11.80
C ALA A 28 10.75 -7.54 13.25
N LEU A 29 12.00 -7.10 13.41
CA LEU A 29 12.62 -6.89 14.73
C LEU A 29 12.04 -5.68 15.47
N LEU A 30 11.67 -4.63 14.75
CA LEU A 30 11.11 -3.40 15.35
C LEU A 30 9.59 -3.46 15.49
N GLY A 31 8.94 -4.55 15.10
CA GLY A 31 7.49 -4.72 15.25
C GLY A 31 6.67 -3.73 14.42
N GLN A 32 7.20 -3.28 13.28
CA GLN A 32 6.55 -2.28 12.40
C GLN A 32 5.29 -2.82 11.70
N TYR A 33 5.02 -4.12 11.77
CA TYR A 33 3.83 -4.77 11.21
C TYR A 33 2.57 -4.61 12.08
N ARG A 34 2.65 -3.94 13.23
CA ARG A 34 1.50 -3.77 14.13
C ARG A 34 0.60 -2.66 13.62
N ILE A 35 -0.48 -3.04 12.94
CA ILE A 35 -1.50 -2.09 12.49
C ILE A 35 -2.32 -1.62 13.67
N ARG A 36 -2.40 -0.30 13.85
CA ARG A 36 -3.18 0.32 14.92
C ARG A 36 -4.55 0.72 14.36
N ALA A 37 -5.62 0.24 15.01
CA ALA A 37 -7.01 0.51 14.60
C ALA A 37 -7.56 1.87 15.09
N THR A 38 -6.74 2.71 15.72
CA THR A 38 -7.15 4.05 16.16
C THR A 38 -7.37 4.97 14.96
N ASP A 39 -8.16 6.04 15.14
CA ASP A 39 -8.47 7.03 14.10
C ASP A 39 -9.12 6.46 12.83
N ASN A 40 -10.21 5.70 12.97
CA ASN A 40 -10.97 5.12 11.86
C ASN A 40 -10.12 4.23 10.92
N HIS A 41 -9.16 3.48 11.48
CA HIS A 41 -8.23 2.63 10.73
C HIS A 41 -7.30 3.40 9.77
N PHE A 42 -7.09 4.70 9.99
CA PHE A 42 -6.19 5.49 9.14
C PHE A 42 -4.77 4.89 9.09
N GLY A 43 -4.29 4.31 10.19
CA GLY A 43 -2.99 3.63 10.22
C GLY A 43 -2.90 2.33 9.43
N PHE A 44 -4.00 1.81 8.86
CA PHE A 44 -4.01 0.57 8.07
C PHE A 44 -3.43 0.78 6.67
N GLY A 45 -3.84 1.86 6.01
CA GLY A 45 -3.41 2.15 4.63
C GLY A 45 -3.34 3.63 4.33
N TRP A 46 -3.42 4.49 5.36
CA TRP A 46 -3.45 5.94 5.23
C TRP A 46 -4.55 6.37 4.26
N GLU A 47 -4.33 7.43 3.48
CA GLU A 47 -5.28 7.94 2.50
C GLU A 47 -5.69 6.87 1.47
N MET A 48 -4.74 6.05 1.03
CA MET A 48 -4.97 4.95 0.07
C MET A 48 -5.96 3.91 0.61
N GLY A 49 -5.82 3.57 1.88
CA GLY A 49 -6.75 2.67 2.59
C GLY A 49 -8.14 3.27 2.72
N CYS A 50 -8.23 4.56 3.03
CA CYS A 50 -9.51 5.26 3.12
C CYS A 50 -10.28 5.27 1.80
N ILE A 51 -9.58 5.58 0.70
CA ILE A 51 -10.16 5.56 -0.64
C ILE A 51 -10.49 4.12 -1.05
N GLY A 52 -9.61 3.16 -0.77
CA GLY A 52 -9.86 1.73 -1.00
C GLY A 52 -11.13 1.23 -0.29
N ARG A 53 -11.35 1.64 0.96
CA ARG A 53 -12.61 1.37 1.69
C ARG A 53 -13.80 2.00 0.98
N ALA A 54 -13.72 3.28 0.62
CA ALA A 54 -14.81 3.98 -0.05
C ALA A 54 -15.18 3.31 -1.39
N LEU A 55 -14.18 2.79 -2.11
CA LEU A 55 -14.36 2.00 -3.33
C LEU A 55 -15.05 0.66 -3.04
N ALA A 56 -14.61 -0.08 -2.03
CA ALA A 56 -15.23 -1.35 -1.62
C ALA A 56 -16.68 -1.17 -1.12
N GLU A 57 -16.99 -0.03 -0.49
CA GLU A 57 -18.33 0.37 -0.05
C GLU A 57 -19.21 0.90 -1.20
N GLY A 58 -18.69 1.04 -2.42
CA GLY A 58 -19.44 1.56 -3.56
C GLY A 58 -19.64 3.08 -3.57
N ARG A 59 -18.94 3.82 -2.71
CA ARG A 59 -18.98 5.30 -2.65
C ARG A 59 -18.10 5.97 -3.71
N GLY A 60 -17.37 5.18 -4.49
CA GLY A 60 -16.47 5.68 -5.53
C GLY A 60 -15.19 6.28 -4.95
N PHE A 61 -14.42 6.96 -5.81
CA PHE A 61 -13.13 7.54 -5.45
C PHE A 61 -13.31 8.79 -4.59
N SER A 62 -13.39 8.58 -3.27
CA SER A 62 -13.80 9.59 -2.30
C SER A 62 -13.15 9.35 -0.93
N ASP A 63 -13.32 10.31 -0.03
CA ASP A 63 -12.99 10.17 1.39
C ASP A 63 -11.51 9.87 1.71
N PRO A 64 -10.56 10.73 1.29
CA PRO A 64 -9.13 10.51 1.52
C PRO A 64 -8.75 10.47 3.01
N TYR A 65 -9.57 11.03 3.91
CA TYR A 65 -9.24 11.12 5.33
C TYR A 65 -10.05 10.19 6.23
N CYS A 66 -10.74 9.20 5.66
CA CYS A 66 -11.57 8.25 6.40
C CYS A 66 -12.70 8.91 7.23
N ARG A 67 -13.15 10.11 6.87
CA ARG A 67 -14.08 10.98 7.63
C ARG A 67 -15.32 11.42 6.86
N GLY A 68 -15.53 10.93 5.64
CA GLY A 68 -16.61 11.34 4.75
C GLY A 68 -16.34 12.66 4.03
N ALA A 69 -15.09 12.95 3.64
CA ALA A 69 -14.69 14.24 3.06
C ALA A 69 -15.23 14.55 1.65
N GLY A 70 -15.98 13.63 1.02
CA GLY A 70 -16.53 13.78 -0.33
C GLY A 70 -15.60 13.25 -1.45
N PRO A 71 -16.00 13.40 -2.73
CA PRO A 71 -15.20 12.98 -3.88
C PRO A 71 -13.82 13.62 -3.89
N SER A 72 -12.80 12.86 -4.29
CA SER A 72 -11.41 13.32 -4.27
C SER A 72 -10.66 12.88 -5.53
N ALA A 73 -9.51 13.49 -5.79
CA ALA A 73 -8.52 13.02 -6.76
C ALA A 73 -7.11 13.08 -6.15
N TRP A 74 -7.03 12.94 -4.82
CA TRP A 74 -5.80 13.12 -4.03
C TRP A 74 -4.68 12.15 -4.42
N GLU A 75 -5.04 10.94 -4.85
CA GLU A 75 -4.08 9.87 -5.17
C GLU A 75 -4.30 9.31 -6.57
N PRO A 76 -3.24 8.81 -7.24
CA PRO A 76 -3.37 8.17 -8.53
C PRO A 76 -4.23 6.90 -8.41
N PRO A 77 -5.17 6.65 -9.34
CA PRO A 77 -6.28 5.72 -9.12
C PRO A 77 -5.87 4.24 -9.04
N LEU A 78 -4.79 3.85 -9.70
CA LEU A 78 -4.42 2.43 -9.85
C LEU A 78 -4.26 1.72 -8.49
N TYR A 79 -3.58 2.35 -7.55
CA TYR A 79 -3.26 1.73 -6.26
C TYR A 79 -4.48 1.65 -5.32
N PRO A 80 -5.30 2.71 -5.14
CA PRO A 80 -6.56 2.62 -4.40
C PRO A 80 -7.55 1.59 -4.97
N TYR A 81 -7.64 1.45 -6.31
CA TYR A 81 -8.50 0.41 -6.91
C TYR A 81 -8.02 -1.00 -6.58
N LEU A 82 -6.71 -1.24 -6.55
CA LEU A 82 -6.15 -2.51 -6.12
C LEU A 82 -6.51 -2.80 -4.65
N ILE A 83 -6.33 -1.81 -3.77
CA ILE A 83 -6.69 -1.94 -2.34
C ILE A 83 -8.19 -2.19 -2.17
N GLY A 84 -9.05 -1.46 -2.89
CA GLY A 84 -10.50 -1.68 -2.87
C GLY A 84 -10.89 -3.08 -3.32
N GLY A 85 -10.19 -3.64 -4.32
CA GLY A 85 -10.34 -5.04 -4.73
C GLY A 85 -9.95 -6.03 -3.61
N VAL A 86 -8.81 -5.81 -2.95
CA VAL A 86 -8.38 -6.62 -1.80
C VAL A 86 -9.41 -6.54 -0.66
N PHE A 87 -9.89 -5.35 -0.32
CA PHE A 87 -10.91 -5.15 0.71
C PHE A 87 -12.24 -5.83 0.37
N THR A 88 -12.60 -5.87 -0.91
CA THR A 88 -13.82 -6.56 -1.37
C THR A 88 -13.69 -8.08 -1.19
N LEU A 89 -12.50 -8.65 -1.42
CA LEU A 89 -12.26 -10.11 -1.36
C LEU A 89 -11.98 -10.62 0.07
N PHE A 90 -11.23 -9.85 0.85
CA PHE A 90 -10.68 -10.28 2.15
C PHE A 90 -11.27 -9.53 3.35
N GLY A 91 -12.20 -8.61 3.10
CA GLY A 91 -12.86 -7.78 4.12
C GLY A 91 -12.11 -6.48 4.39
N ILE A 92 -12.86 -5.41 4.66
CA ILE A 92 -12.33 -4.07 4.89
C ILE A 92 -11.55 -4.02 6.22
N TYR A 93 -10.30 -3.54 6.16
CA TYR A 93 -9.39 -3.39 7.32
C TYR A 93 -9.19 -4.67 8.15
N SER A 94 -9.33 -5.83 7.52
CA SER A 94 -9.11 -7.12 8.16
C SER A 94 -7.62 -7.50 8.15
N VAL A 95 -7.22 -8.42 9.04
CA VAL A 95 -5.88 -9.01 9.01
C VAL A 95 -5.60 -9.74 7.69
N ALA A 96 -6.63 -10.27 7.04
CA ALA A 96 -6.48 -10.94 5.74
C ALA A 96 -6.22 -9.97 4.58
N SER A 97 -6.50 -8.68 4.78
CA SER A 97 -6.27 -7.60 3.80
C SER A 97 -5.00 -6.77 4.06
N ALA A 98 -4.17 -7.18 5.03
CA ALA A 98 -2.98 -6.49 5.53
C ALA A 98 -1.66 -7.02 4.94
#